data_AF-B2GFW4-F1
#
_entry.id   AF-B2GFW4-F1
#
_cell.length_a   1.000
_cell.length_b   1.000
_cell.length_c   1.000
_cell.angle_alpha   90.00
_cell.angle_beta   90.00
_cell.angle_gamma   90.00
#
_symmetry.space_group_name_H-M   'P 1'
#
loop_
_entity.id
_entity.type
_entity.pdbx_description
1 polymer ?
#
loop_
_entity_poly.entity_id
_entity_poly.type
_entity_poly.pdbx_seq_one_letter_code
_entity_poly.pdbx_strand_id
1 'polypeptide(L)'
;MTSTLNAAPGLHPGLGAMVHEQLTALAQRYDDAAERLGALGHRVGGLGQAHGAWTGPGSRAFRARVERHERTLARDVETCREAARSVRWAAAVLAERLAALETAAELGAPLVSVLSTLLGPGVVLPSLGSERRG
;
A
#
# COMPACT_ATOMS: atom_id res chain seq x y z
N MET A 1 11.21 31.53 33.59
CA MET A 1 11.84 31.36 32.27
C MET A 1 11.91 29.87 32.00
N THR A 2 10.89 29.34 31.34
CA THR A 2 10.59 27.91 31.22
C THR A 2 10.95 27.40 29.83
N SER A 3 11.75 26.35 29.83
CA SER A 3 11.89 25.26 28.85
C SER A 3 11.66 25.60 27.36
N THR A 4 12.76 25.71 26.62
CA THR A 4 12.78 25.42 25.19
C THR A 4 12.60 23.91 25.00
N LEU A 5 11.42 23.52 24.54
CA LEU A 5 11.09 22.15 24.11
C LEU A 5 12.03 21.75 22.97
N ASN A 6 12.99 20.92 23.32
CA ASN A 6 13.80 20.12 22.40
C ASN A 6 12.90 19.05 21.78
N ALA A 7 12.17 19.40 20.73
CA ALA A 7 11.51 18.43 19.89
C ALA A 7 12.53 17.95 18.86
N ALA A 8 13.18 16.81 19.15
CA ALA A 8 13.76 15.97 18.12
C ALA A 8 12.73 15.77 16.99
N PRO A 9 13.14 15.62 15.71
CA PRO A 9 12.21 15.29 14.63
C PRO A 9 11.62 13.90 14.92
N GLY A 10 10.51 13.89 15.65
CA GLY A 10 9.81 12.70 16.07
C GLY A 10 9.25 12.03 14.83
N LEU A 11 9.71 10.80 14.58
CA LEU A 11 8.92 9.79 13.89
C LEU A 11 7.49 9.87 14.45
N HIS A 12 6.52 10.25 13.62
CA HIS A 12 5.12 10.24 14.03
C HIS A 12 4.75 8.81 14.43
N PRO A 13 4.47 8.52 15.71
CA PRO A 13 4.08 7.19 16.15
C PRO A 13 2.81 6.79 15.40
N GLY A 14 2.83 5.64 14.73
CA GLY A 14 1.64 5.09 14.05
C GLY A 14 1.49 5.40 12.57
N LEU A 15 2.42 6.10 11.90
CA LEU A 15 2.41 6.21 10.43
C LEU A 15 2.49 4.84 9.75
N GLY A 16 3.30 3.92 10.28
CA GLY A 16 3.40 2.56 9.74
C GLY A 16 2.12 1.76 9.90
N ALA A 17 1.46 1.87 11.05
CA ALA A 17 0.16 1.25 11.28
C ALA A 17 -0.90 1.80 10.31
N MET A 18 -0.96 3.13 10.12
CA MET A 18 -1.89 3.76 9.16
C MET A 18 -1.62 3.32 7.72
N VAL A 19 -0.36 3.32 7.27
CA VAL A 19 -0.02 2.90 5.90
C VAL A 19 -0.36 1.43 5.69
N HIS A 20 -0.06 0.57 6.67
CA HIS A 20 -0.40 -0.84 6.62
C HIS A 20 -1.91 -1.08 6.56
N GLU A 21 -2.69 -0.37 7.37
CA GLU A 21 -4.15 -0.42 7.38
C GLU A 21 -4.73 0.05 6.03
N GLN A 22 -4.24 1.17 5.49
CA GLN A 22 -4.69 1.70 4.20
C GLN A 22 -4.41 0.73 3.05
N LEU A 23 -3.23 0.12 3.01
CA LEU A 23 -2.88 -0.88 1.99
C LEU A 23 -3.70 -2.16 2.14
N THR A 24 -3.95 -2.60 3.37
CA THR A 24 -4.81 -3.76 3.63
C THR A 24 -6.24 -3.51 3.16
N ALA A 25 -6.81 -2.35 3.49
CA ALA A 25 -8.13 -1.93 3.02
C ALA A 25 -8.18 -1.75 1.49
N LEU A 26 -7.07 -1.35 0.86
CA LEU A 26 -6.98 -1.27 -0.60
C LEU A 26 -6.97 -2.68 -1.24
N ALA A 27 -6.21 -3.62 -0.69
CA ALA A 27 -6.20 -5.00 -1.17
C ALA A 27 -7.60 -5.65 -1.07
N GLN A 28 -8.30 -5.43 0.04
CA GLN A 28 -9.69 -5.89 0.21
C GLN A 28 -10.63 -5.30 -0.84
N ARG A 29 -10.51 -3.99 -1.13
CA ARG A 29 -11.32 -3.36 -2.20
C ARG A 29 -11.11 -4.00 -3.58
N TYR A 30 -9.89 -4.46 -3.88
CA TYR A 30 -9.62 -5.20 -5.10
C TYR A 30 -10.21 -6.61 -5.08
N ASP A 31 -10.16 -7.32 -3.95
CA ASP A 31 -10.82 -8.63 -3.82
C ASP A 31 -12.35 -8.49 -3.97
N ASP A 32 -12.98 -7.50 -3.33
CA ASP A 32 -14.41 -7.21 -3.45
C ASP A 32 -14.80 -6.84 -4.90
N ALA A 33 -13.91 -6.14 -5.62
CA ALA A 33 -14.10 -5.85 -7.04
C ALA A 33 -14.05 -7.13 -7.87
N ALA A 34 -13.08 -8.01 -7.61
CA ALA A 34 -12.97 -9.31 -8.28
C ALA A 34 -14.21 -10.18 -8.05
N GLU A 35 -14.76 -10.21 -6.84
CA GLU A 35 -16.00 -10.94 -6.55
C GLU A 35 -17.20 -10.38 -7.34
N ARG A 36 -17.36 -9.05 -7.36
CA ARG A 36 -18.43 -8.40 -8.12
C ARG A 36 -18.32 -8.66 -9.62
N LEU A 37 -17.11 -8.62 -10.18
CA LEU A 37 -16.84 -8.95 -11.58
C LEU A 37 -17.11 -10.43 -11.88
N GLY A 38 -16.76 -11.34 -10.95
CA GLY A 38 -17.07 -12.77 -11.06
C GLY A 38 -18.58 -13.02 -11.09
N ALA A 39 -19.35 -12.36 -10.21
CA ALA A 39 -20.81 -12.43 -10.21
C ALA A 39 -21.43 -11.87 -11.51
N LEU A 40 -20.86 -10.79 -12.06
CA LEU A 40 -21.24 -10.28 -13.39
C LEU A 40 -20.95 -11.32 -14.48
N GLY A 41 -19.79 -11.97 -14.44
CA GLY A 41 -19.42 -13.03 -15.38
C GLY A 41 -20.41 -14.18 -15.37
N HIS A 42 -20.81 -14.66 -14.19
CA HIS A 42 -21.85 -15.69 -14.06
C HIS A 42 -23.20 -15.27 -14.63
N ARG A 43 -23.61 -14.01 -14.43
CA ARG A 43 -24.85 -13.51 -15.03
C ARG A 43 -24.77 -13.44 -16.55
N VAL A 44 -23.64 -13.00 -17.10
CA VAL A 44 -23.41 -12.98 -18.56
C VAL A 44 -23.46 -14.39 -19.14
N GLY A 45 -22.83 -15.37 -18.48
CA GLY A 45 -22.90 -16.77 -18.89
C GLY A 45 -24.29 -17.37 -18.78
N GLY A 46 -25.04 -17.01 -17.73
CA GLY A 46 -26.45 -17.36 -17.58
C GLY A 46 -27.30 -16.84 -18.73
N LEU A 47 -27.08 -15.59 -19.19
CA LEU A 47 -27.74 -15.05 -20.38
C LEU A 47 -27.33 -15.81 -21.66
N GLY A 48 -26.05 -16.17 -21.78
CA GLY A 48 -25.55 -17.01 -22.87
C GLY A 48 -26.27 -18.35 -22.97
N GLN A 49 -26.44 -19.02 -21.83
CA GLN A 49 -27.13 -20.31 -21.72
C GLN A 49 -28.63 -20.18 -21.97
N ALA A 50 -29.29 -19.18 -21.36
CA ALA A 50 -30.72 -18.92 -21.53
C ALA A 50 -31.10 -18.68 -23.00
N HIS A 51 -30.21 -18.06 -23.77
CA HIS A 51 -30.38 -17.81 -25.19
C HIS A 51 -29.59 -18.78 -26.09
N GLY A 52 -29.05 -19.88 -25.55
CA GLY A 52 -28.21 -20.83 -26.30
C GLY A 52 -28.96 -21.57 -27.41
N ALA A 53 -30.27 -21.81 -27.22
CA ALA A 53 -31.15 -22.42 -28.21
C ALA A 53 -31.68 -21.44 -29.27
N TRP A 54 -31.42 -20.14 -29.12
CA TRP A 54 -31.90 -19.14 -30.08
C TRP A 54 -31.19 -19.27 -31.42
N THR A 55 -31.95 -19.65 -32.45
CA THR A 55 -31.51 -19.70 -33.84
C THR A 55 -32.25 -18.64 -34.65
N GLY A 56 -31.50 -17.66 -35.15
CA GLY A 56 -32.05 -16.56 -35.95
C GLY A 56 -30.99 -15.51 -36.30
N PRO A 57 -31.36 -14.46 -37.05
CA PRO A 57 -30.48 -13.34 -37.34
C PRO A 57 -29.89 -12.76 -36.05
N GLY A 58 -28.57 -12.58 -35.99
CA GLY A 58 -27.89 -12.03 -34.81
C GLY A 58 -27.50 -13.04 -33.72
N SER A 59 -28.01 -14.27 -33.73
CA SER A 59 -27.68 -15.31 -32.73
C SER A 59 -26.18 -15.63 -32.61
N ARG A 60 -25.46 -15.65 -33.74
CA ARG A 60 -24.00 -15.82 -33.75
C ARG A 60 -23.26 -14.62 -33.15
N ALA A 61 -23.69 -13.40 -33.49
CA ALA A 61 -23.09 -12.18 -32.97
C ALA A 61 -23.32 -12.03 -31.46
N PHE A 62 -24.51 -12.40 -30.98
CA PHE A 62 -24.82 -12.45 -29.56
C PHE A 62 -23.92 -13.44 -28.81
N ARG A 63 -23.81 -14.70 -29.29
CA ARG A 63 -22.92 -15.70 -28.67
C ARG A 63 -21.47 -15.25 -28.63
N ALA A 64 -20.95 -14.72 -29.74
CA ALA A 64 -19.59 -14.18 -29.79
C ALA A 64 -19.38 -13.01 -28.81
N ARG A 65 -20.41 -12.17 -28.62
CA ARG A 65 -20.37 -11.06 -27.65
C ARG A 65 -20.36 -11.58 -26.22
N VAL A 66 -21.24 -12.53 -25.87
CA VAL A 66 -21.28 -13.16 -24.55
C VAL A 66 -19.93 -13.79 -24.22
N GLU A 67 -19.40 -14.65 -25.09
CA GLU A 67 -18.09 -15.27 -24.91
C GLU A 67 -16.97 -14.23 -24.74
N ARG A 68 -17.01 -13.13 -25.51
CA ARG A 68 -16.03 -12.05 -25.34
C ARG A 68 -16.16 -11.40 -23.97
N HIS A 69 -17.37 -11.12 -23.51
CA HIS A 69 -17.60 -10.49 -22.20
C HIS A 69 -17.20 -11.40 -21.04
N GLU A 70 -17.49 -12.70 -21.13
CA GLU A 70 -17.01 -13.69 -20.15
C GLU A 70 -15.49 -13.71 -20.06
N ARG A 71 -14.79 -13.77 -21.21
CA ARG A 71 -13.33 -13.74 -21.24
C ARG A 71 -12.76 -12.43 -20.70
N THR A 72 -13.37 -11.29 -21.02
CA THR A 72 -12.96 -9.99 -20.49
C THR A 72 -13.13 -9.94 -18.98
N LEU A 73 -14.32 -10.29 -18.47
CA LEU A 73 -14.59 -10.30 -17.03
C LEU A 73 -13.67 -11.26 -16.29
N ALA A 74 -13.40 -12.46 -16.83
CA ALA A 74 -12.46 -13.39 -16.23
C ALA A 74 -11.03 -12.81 -16.14
N ARG A 75 -10.58 -12.07 -17.16
CA ARG A 75 -9.29 -11.37 -17.13
C ARG A 75 -9.28 -10.23 -16.11
N ASP A 76 -10.36 -9.46 -16.03
CA ASP A 76 -10.46 -8.36 -15.08
C ASP A 76 -10.48 -8.87 -13.63
N VAL A 77 -11.16 -9.99 -13.36
CA VAL A 77 -11.12 -10.69 -12.07
C VAL A 77 -9.69 -11.08 -11.68
N GLU A 78 -8.95 -11.71 -12.60
CA GLU A 78 -7.56 -12.09 -12.31
C GLU A 78 -6.68 -10.87 -12.09
N THR A 79 -6.87 -9.81 -12.88
CA THR A 79 -6.15 -8.53 -12.74
C THR A 79 -6.41 -7.90 -11.37
N CYS A 80 -7.66 -7.90 -10.88
CA CYS A 80 -7.98 -7.43 -9.54
C CYS A 80 -7.31 -8.28 -8.45
N ARG A 81 -7.33 -9.60 -8.57
CA ARG A 81 -6.67 -10.50 -7.60
C ARG A 81 -5.16 -10.32 -7.59
N GLU A 82 -4.54 -10.12 -8.75
CA GLU A 82 -3.11 -9.83 -8.87
C GLU A 82 -2.75 -8.48 -8.25
N ALA A 83 -3.57 -7.45 -8.46
CA ALA A 83 -3.42 -6.17 -7.80
C ALA A 83 -3.53 -6.32 -6.27
N ALA A 84 -4.53 -7.05 -5.76
CA ALA A 84 -4.68 -7.31 -4.34
C ALA A 84 -3.46 -8.04 -3.74
N ARG A 85 -2.92 -9.05 -4.43
CA ARG A 85 -1.67 -9.74 -4.05
C ARG A 85 -0.49 -8.78 -4.02
N SER A 86 -0.34 -7.93 -5.03
CA SER A 86 0.74 -6.95 -5.13
C SER A 86 0.69 -5.92 -4.00
N VAL A 87 -0.51 -5.42 -3.68
CA VAL A 87 -0.73 -4.48 -2.58
C VAL A 87 -0.41 -5.13 -1.22
N ARG A 88 -0.87 -6.36 -0.99
CA ARG A 88 -0.52 -7.12 0.23
C ARG A 88 0.99 -7.31 0.39
N TRP A 89 1.67 -7.67 -0.71
CA TRP A 89 3.12 -7.82 -0.70
C TRP A 89 3.82 -6.49 -0.38
N ALA A 90 3.41 -5.40 -1.03
CA ALA A 90 3.95 -4.07 -0.75
C ALA A 90 3.71 -3.64 0.71
N ALA A 91 2.53 -3.94 1.27
CA ALA A 91 2.20 -3.66 2.66
C ALA A 91 3.12 -4.41 3.64
N ALA A 92 3.42 -5.67 3.36
CA ALA A 92 4.33 -6.48 4.17
C ALA A 92 5.77 -5.94 4.10
N VAL A 93 6.27 -5.65 2.89
CA VAL A 93 7.61 -5.07 2.71
C VAL A 93 7.74 -3.72 3.41
N LEU A 94 6.73 -2.86 3.30
CA LEU A 94 6.73 -1.56 3.97
C LEU A 94 6.70 -1.72 5.50
N ALA A 95 5.91 -2.65 6.04
CA ALA A 95 5.87 -2.92 7.46
C ALA A 95 7.24 -3.38 8.00
N GLU A 96 7.93 -4.28 7.29
CA GLU A 96 9.29 -4.71 7.65
C GLU A 96 10.28 -3.55 7.65
N ARG A 97 10.22 -2.67 6.65
CA ARG A 97 11.12 -1.51 6.56
C ARG A 97 10.86 -0.50 7.66
N LEU A 98 9.60 -0.24 7.99
CA LEU A 98 9.24 0.68 9.08
C LEU A 98 9.63 0.12 10.43
N ALA A 99 9.40 -1.18 10.69
CA ALA A 99 9.87 -1.84 11.89
C ALA A 99 11.39 -1.74 12.04
N ALA A 100 12.15 -1.97 10.96
CA ALA A 100 13.61 -1.83 10.97
C ALA A 100 14.07 -0.39 11.28
N LEU A 101 13.36 0.62 10.77
CA LEU A 101 13.64 2.03 11.08
C LEU A 101 13.30 2.38 12.53
N GLU A 102 12.20 1.86 13.07
CA GLU A 102 11.81 2.03 14.46
C GLU A 102 12.85 1.38 15.39
N THR A 103 13.28 0.15 15.12
CA THR A 103 14.35 -0.51 15.90
C THR A 103 15.68 0.24 15.81
N ALA A 104 16.05 0.76 14.64
CA ALA A 104 17.25 1.57 14.48
C ALA A 104 17.17 2.89 15.26
N ALA A 105 15.99 3.52 15.30
CA ALA A 105 15.75 4.72 16.11
C ALA A 105 15.81 4.42 17.61
N GLU A 106 15.22 3.31 18.05
CA GLU A 106 15.27 2.82 19.43
C GLU A 106 16.69 2.49 19.88
N LEU A 107 17.58 2.03 18.99
CA LEU A 107 19.00 1.79 19.26
C LEU A 107 19.85 3.08 19.17
N GLY A 108 19.45 4.02 18.31
CA GLY A 108 20.11 5.32 18.17
C GLY A 108 19.89 6.22 19.38
N ALA A 109 18.70 6.19 19.99
CA ALA A 109 18.38 6.96 21.19
C ALA A 109 19.32 6.68 22.40
N PRO A 110 19.60 5.43 22.79
CA PRO A 110 20.54 5.13 23.86
C PRO A 110 21.98 5.42 23.46
N LEU A 111 22.38 5.28 22.19
CA LEU A 111 23.73 5.67 21.75
C LEU A 111 23.95 7.18 21.79
N VAL A 112 22.96 7.99 21.40
CA VAL A 112 22.99 9.45 21.55
C VAL A 112 22.97 9.85 23.02
N SER A 113 22.23 9.14 23.86
CA SER A 113 22.22 9.35 25.31
C SER A 113 23.57 8.99 25.98
N VAL A 114 24.20 7.88 25.57
CA VAL A 114 25.53 7.49 26.04
C VAL A 114 26.58 8.48 25.55
N LEU A 115 26.51 8.92 24.29
CA LEU A 115 27.40 9.94 23.75
C LEU A 115 27.21 11.28 24.45
N SER A 116 25.99 11.74 24.74
CA SER A 116 25.77 12.98 25.50
C SER A 116 26.26 12.87 26.95
N THR A 117 26.21 11.67 27.54
CA THR A 117 26.77 11.40 28.88
C THR A 117 28.31 11.35 28.86
N LEU A 118 28.92 10.83 27.80
CA LEU A 118 30.37 10.80 27.60
C LEU A 118 30.97 12.14 27.18
N LEU A 119 30.21 12.98 26.46
CA LEU A 119 30.68 14.28 25.95
C LEU A 119 30.51 15.41 26.99
N GLY A 120 29.65 15.22 27.99
CA GLY A 120 29.38 16.20 29.05
C GLY A 120 28.79 17.53 28.54
N PRO A 121 28.32 18.43 29.42
CA PRO A 121 27.64 19.68 29.04
C PRO A 121 28.54 20.74 28.37
N GLY A 122 29.74 20.37 27.92
CA GLY A 122 30.80 21.30 27.53
C GLY A 122 31.12 21.39 26.05
N VAL A 123 30.58 20.52 25.19
CA VAL A 123 30.97 20.51 23.77
C VAL A 123 29.92 21.21 22.91
N VAL A 124 30.11 22.51 22.75
CA VAL A 124 29.56 23.29 21.63
C VAL A 124 30.16 22.72 20.35
N LEU A 125 29.34 22.07 19.51
CA LEU A 125 29.76 21.78 18.13
C LEU A 125 30.17 23.10 17.46
N PRO A 126 31.34 23.20 16.82
CA PRO A 126 31.68 24.40 16.08
C PRO A 126 30.67 24.56 14.95
N SER A 127 29.93 25.67 15.03
CA SER A 127 29.17 26.23 13.92
C SER A 127 30.07 26.26 12.69
N LEU A 128 29.67 25.54 11.62
CA LEU A 128 30.19 25.72 10.27
C LEU A 128 29.74 27.10 9.76
N GLY A 129 30.26 28.15 10.38
CA GLY A 129 30.24 29.51 9.87
C GLY A 129 31.51 29.72 9.06
N SER A 130 31.48 29.37 7.78
CA SER A 130 32.52 29.79 6.84
C SER A 130 32.50 31.32 6.73
N GLU A 131 33.46 31.90 7.43
CA GLU A 131 34.05 33.22 7.30
C GLU A 131 33.65 34.02 6.05
N ARG A 132 33.03 35.18 6.31
CA ARG A 132 33.08 36.35 5.45
C ARG A 132 34.34 37.15 5.81
N ARG A 133 35.22 37.42 4.85
CA ARG A 133 36.11 38.61 4.74
C ARG A 133 36.99 38.41 3.49
N GLY A 134 37.20 39.40 2.61
CA GLY A 134 36.78 40.80 2.57
C GLY A 134 36.97 41.35 1.16
#